data_AF-A0A945LFN3-F1
#
_entry.id   AF-A0A945LFN3-F1
#
_cell.length_a   1.000
_cell.length_b   1.000
_cell.length_c   1.000
_cell.angle_alpha   90.00
_cell.angle_beta   90.00
_cell.angle_gamma   90.00
#
_symmetry.space_group_name_H-M   'P 1'
#
loop_
_entity.id
_entity.type
_entity.pdbx_description
1 polymer ?
#
loop_
_entity_poly.entity_id
_entity_poly.type
_entity_poly.pdbx_seq_one_letter_code
_entity_poly.pdbx_strand_id
1 'polypeptide(L)' 'PTLRPVLKKEGFLTRDSRVVERKKYGRRKARRSFQFSKR' A
#
# COMPACT_ATOMS: atom_id res chain seq x y z
N PRO A 1 -29.90 -13.53 3.33
CA PRO A 1 -29.01 -12.83 2.38
C PRO A 1 -28.21 -13.81 1.49
N THR A 2 -28.82 -14.21 0.36
CA THR A 2 -28.32 -15.25 -0.56
C THR A 2 -27.22 -14.78 -1.51
N LEU A 3 -27.14 -13.47 -1.79
CA LEU A 3 -26.17 -12.88 -2.73
C LEU A 3 -24.79 -12.57 -2.09
N ARG A 4 -24.72 -12.55 -0.75
CA ARG A 4 -23.48 -12.30 -0.01
C ARG A 4 -22.32 -13.26 -0.37
N PRO A 5 -22.51 -14.59 -0.52
CA PRO A 5 -21.43 -15.49 -0.91
C PRO A 5 -20.85 -15.16 -2.30
N VAL A 6 -21.68 -14.81 -3.27
CA VAL A 6 -21.24 -14.43 -4.63
C VAL A 6 -20.41 -13.14 -4.59
N LEU A 7 -20.93 -12.10 -3.92
CA LEU A 7 -20.25 -10.80 -3.82
C LEU A 7 -18.93 -10.87 -3.02
N LYS A 8 -18.85 -11.76 -2.02
CA LYS A 8 -17.63 -11.98 -1.26
C LYS A 8 -16.56 -12.70 -2.09
N LYS A 9 -16.95 -13.67 -2.93
CA LYS A 9 -16.04 -14.41 -3.80
C LYS A 9 -15.39 -13.49 -4.83
N GLU A 10 -16.16 -12.56 -5.39
CA GLU A 10 -15.69 -11.57 -6.36
C GLU A 10 -15.00 -10.35 -5.72
N GLY A 11 -14.85 -10.29 -4.38
CA GLY A 11 -14.09 -9.24 -3.70
C GLY A 11 -14.78 -7.87 -3.58
N PHE A 12 -16.04 -7.73 -4.01
CA PHE A 12 -16.77 -6.46 -3.97
C PHE A 12 -17.13 -5.96 -2.56
N LEU A 13 -16.96 -6.81 -1.55
CA LEU A 13 -17.27 -6.47 -0.16
C LEU A 13 -16.05 -5.96 0.63
N THR A 14 -14.84 -6.06 0.08
CA THR A 14 -13.62 -5.61 0.75
C THR A 14 -13.31 -4.16 0.42
N ARG A 15 -13.10 -3.33 1.45
CA ARG A 15 -12.53 -1.98 1.26
C ARG A 15 -11.05 -2.10 0.99
N ASP A 16 -10.55 -1.33 0.03
CA ASP A 16 -9.11 -1.14 -0.14
C ASP A 16 -8.50 -0.48 1.12
N SER A 17 -7.53 -1.15 1.71
CA SER A 17 -6.81 -0.68 2.89
C SER A 17 -5.50 0.03 2.55
N ARG A 18 -5.14 0.14 1.27
CA ARG A 18 -3.90 0.79 0.84
C ARG A 18 -3.92 2.27 1.23
N VAL A 19 -2.87 2.69 1.92
CA VAL A 19 -2.64 4.08 2.32
C VAL A 19 -1.25 4.49 1.88
N VAL A 20 -1.09 5.75 1.50
CA VAL A 20 0.21 6.31 1.13
C VAL A 20 1.16 6.25 2.31
N GLU A 21 2.34 5.65 2.09
CA GLU A 21 3.36 5.59 3.11
C GLU A 21 3.92 6.98 3.44
N ARG A 22 4.13 7.23 4.73
CA ARG A 22 4.79 8.44 5.24
C ARG A 22 6.23 8.59 4.69
N LYS A 23 6.65 9.84 4.46
CA LYS A 23 8.06 10.18 4.21
C LYS A 23 8.92 9.91 5.45
N LYS A 24 10.01 9.18 5.28
CA LYS A 24 10.99 8.91 6.35
C LYS A 24 12.17 9.90 6.24
N TYR A 25 12.71 10.33 7.38
CA TYR A 25 13.88 11.21 7.40
C TYR A 25 15.10 10.52 6.77
N GLY A 26 16.02 11.31 6.21
CA GLY A 26 17.17 10.78 5.47
C GLY A 26 16.84 10.12 4.12
N ARG A 27 15.56 10.15 3.68
CA ARG A 27 15.12 9.61 2.39
C ARG A 27 14.43 10.68 1.53
N ARG A 28 14.58 10.56 0.21
CA ARG A 28 13.96 11.47 -0.77
C ARG A 28 12.44 11.29 -0.83
N LYS A 29 11.95 10.05 -0.64
CA LYS A 29 10.53 9.67 -0.56
C LYS A 29 10.33 8.61 0.52
N ALA A 30 9.13 8.00 0.62
CA ALA A 30 8.84 6.94 1.61
C ALA A 30 9.91 5.83 1.66
N ARG A 31 10.37 5.36 0.49
CA ARG A 31 11.40 4.31 0.38
C ARG A 31 12.68 4.71 -0.36
N ARG A 32 12.64 5.71 -1.24
CA ARG A 32 13.78 6.11 -2.09
C ARG A 32 14.92 6.75 -1.28
N SER A 33 16.09 6.12 -1.25
CA SER A 33 17.32 6.64 -0.67
C SER A 33 18.08 7.56 -1.64
N PHE A 34 19.07 8.28 -1.10
CA PHE A 34 20.08 8.96 -1.90
C PHE A 34 21.14 7.95 -2.37
N GLN A 35 21.86 8.30 -3.44
CA GLN A 35 23.02 7.52 -3.88
C GLN A 35 24.13 7.65 -2.85
N PHE A 36 24.76 6.53 -2.50
CA PHE A 36 25.91 6.50 -1.61
C PHE A 36 27.18 6.32 -2.43
N SER A 37 28.16 7.20 -2.22
CA SER A 37 29.52 7.08 -2.77
C SER A 37 30.50 6.80 -1.63
N LYS A 38 31.15 5.65 -1.65
CA LYS A 38 32.31 5.38 -0.78
C LYS A 38 33.53 6.15 -1.30
N ARG A 39 34.37 6.59 -0.36
CA ARG A 39 35.75 7.02 -0.63
C ARG A 39 36.68 5.85 -0.35
#